data_AF-A0A7X8J3W1-F1
#
_entry.id   AF-A0A7X8J3W1-F1
#
_cell.length_a   1.000
_cell.length_b   1.000
_cell.length_c   1.000
_cell.angle_alpha   90.00
_cell.angle_beta   90.00
_cell.angle_gamma   90.00
#
_symmetry.space_group_name_H-M   'P 1'
#
loop_
_entity.id
_entity.type
_entity.pdbx_description
1 polymer ?
#
loop_
_entity_poly.entity_id
_entity_poly.type
_entity_poly.pdbx_seq_one_letter_code
_entity_poly.pdbx_strand_id
1 'polypeptide(L)'
;LTCRELLTEPEIFYRAIEKYPLPSDLADRLHYATNPQEIACFQGIHSDTWDTPYRITDRFTLLKHRCDLLDFNPVGKPPVHVVFYDAFSPAAQPELWTEQALQRIVPLLAPEAVLTTYSCKGTFRRLLESLGFTTERLPGPGKKRHILRAVFTTPQI
;
A
#
# COMPACT_ATOMS: atom_id res chain seq x y z
N LEU A 1 14.57 -11.57 -0.02
CA LEU A 1 15.60 -10.90 0.79
C LEU A 1 16.78 -11.84 0.91
N THR A 2 17.98 -11.40 0.51
CA THR A 2 19.21 -12.20 0.49
C THR A 2 20.24 -11.63 1.46
N CYS A 3 21.20 -12.44 1.94
CA CYS A 3 22.18 -12.11 3.00
C CYS A 3 23.00 -10.81 2.83
N ARG A 4 22.92 -10.14 1.67
CA ARG A 4 23.59 -8.85 1.40
C ARG A 4 22.83 -7.65 1.99
N GLU A 5 21.53 -7.77 2.23
CA GLU A 5 20.65 -6.67 2.68
C GLU A 5 20.68 -6.47 4.22
N LEU A 6 21.12 -7.48 4.96
CA LEU A 6 21.16 -7.50 6.44
C LEU A 6 22.06 -6.43 7.08
N LEU A 7 22.98 -5.81 6.33
CA LEU A 7 23.88 -4.76 6.84
C LEU A 7 23.36 -3.33 6.61
N THR A 8 22.32 -3.16 5.78
CA THR A 8 21.80 -1.84 5.34
C THR A 8 20.27 -1.80 5.28
N GLU A 9 19.58 -2.61 6.09
CA GLU A 9 18.11 -2.63 6.10
C GLU A 9 17.56 -1.20 6.32
N PRO A 10 16.82 -0.62 5.35
CA PRO A 10 16.30 0.74 5.49
C PRO A 10 15.29 0.81 6.64
N GLU A 11 15.16 1.98 7.27
CA GLU A 11 14.04 2.22 8.19
C GLU A 11 12.73 2.26 7.38
N ILE A 12 11.78 1.41 7.76
CA ILE A 12 10.50 1.26 7.07
C ILE A 12 9.44 2.02 7.86
N PHE A 13 8.83 3.00 7.18
CA PHE A 13 7.61 3.66 7.64
C PHE A 13 6.44 3.21 6.75
N TYR A 14 5.59 2.33 7.27
CA TYR A 14 4.46 1.78 6.55
C TYR A 14 3.18 2.53 6.91
N ARG A 15 2.49 3.07 5.91
CA ARG A 15 1.18 3.74 6.09
C ARG A 15 0.08 2.91 5.48
N ALA A 16 -0.93 2.56 6.30
CA ALA A 16 -2.13 1.88 5.85
C ALA A 16 -3.34 2.82 5.93
N ILE A 17 -4.25 2.70 4.97
CA ILE A 17 -5.55 3.39 4.97
C ILE A 17 -6.61 2.29 4.92
N GLU A 18 -7.47 2.23 5.91
CA GLU A 18 -8.51 1.20 6.03
C GLU A 18 -9.82 1.84 6.50
N LYS A 19 -10.89 1.61 5.74
CA LYS A 19 -12.22 2.16 6.07
C LYS A 19 -12.97 1.27 7.05
N TYR A 20 -12.82 -0.05 6.90
CA TYR A 20 -13.57 -1.05 7.66
C TYR A 20 -12.60 -2.07 8.29
N PRO A 21 -11.93 -1.70 9.40
CA PRO A 21 -11.02 -2.62 10.07
C PRO A 21 -11.69 -3.93 10.45
N LEU A 22 -10.96 -5.03 10.31
CA LEU A 22 -11.44 -6.33 10.74
C LEU A 22 -11.70 -6.31 12.26
N PRO A 23 -12.83 -6.87 12.72
CA PRO A 23 -13.04 -7.18 14.12
C PRO A 23 -11.92 -8.09 14.66
N SER A 24 -11.50 -7.88 15.90
CA SER A 24 -10.39 -8.63 16.50
C SER A 24 -10.65 -10.13 16.53
N ASP A 25 -11.88 -10.55 16.82
CA ASP A 25 -12.28 -11.96 16.84
C ASP A 25 -12.16 -12.62 15.46
N LEU A 26 -12.41 -11.86 14.38
CA LEU A 26 -12.23 -12.35 13.02
C LEU A 26 -10.75 -12.43 12.66
N ALA A 27 -9.95 -11.43 13.03
CA ALA A 27 -8.51 -11.44 12.81
C ALA A 27 -7.84 -12.63 13.51
N ASP A 28 -8.21 -12.92 14.76
CA ASP A 28 -7.66 -14.03 15.54
C ASP A 28 -7.97 -15.41 14.90
N ARG A 29 -9.14 -15.55 14.26
CA ARG A 29 -9.55 -16.78 13.56
C ARG A 29 -8.79 -17.03 12.24
N LEU A 30 -8.04 -16.06 11.72
CA LEU A 30 -7.30 -16.24 10.46
C LEU A 30 -6.04 -17.10 10.64
N HIS A 31 -5.58 -17.30 11.88
CA HIS A 31 -4.44 -18.15 12.23
C HIS A 31 -3.17 -17.87 11.39
N TYR A 32 -2.95 -16.61 10.99
CA TYR A 32 -1.79 -16.21 10.19
C TYR A 32 -0.47 -16.25 10.95
N ALA A 33 -0.53 -16.17 12.27
CA ALA A 33 0.63 -16.24 13.16
C ALA A 33 0.66 -17.61 13.86
N THR A 34 1.82 -18.26 13.85
CA THR A 34 1.94 -19.66 14.31
C THR A 34 2.79 -19.82 15.55
N ASN A 35 3.77 -18.94 15.77
CA ASN A 35 4.60 -18.94 16.98
C ASN A 35 4.24 -17.76 17.91
N PRO A 36 4.60 -17.83 19.21
CA PRO A 36 4.21 -16.80 20.18
C PRO A 36 4.63 -15.38 19.83
N GLN A 37 5.80 -15.21 19.20
CA GLN A 37 6.30 -13.89 18.81
C GLN A 37 5.49 -13.32 17.63
N GLU A 38 5.19 -14.15 16.62
CA GLU A 38 4.30 -13.78 15.53
C GLU A 38 2.91 -13.43 16.04
N ILE A 39 2.38 -14.21 17.00
CA ILE A 39 1.05 -14.00 17.57
C ILE A 39 1.01 -12.66 18.29
N ALA A 40 1.99 -12.37 19.15
CA ALA A 40 2.06 -11.10 19.86
C ALA A 40 2.20 -9.91 18.89
N CYS A 41 3.04 -10.03 17.86
CA CYS A 41 3.18 -9.02 16.82
C CYS A 41 1.87 -8.81 16.05
N PHE A 42 1.24 -9.90 15.60
CA PHE A 42 -0.01 -9.89 14.86
C PHE A 42 -1.16 -9.28 15.68
N GLN A 43 -1.26 -9.62 16.96
CA GLN A 43 -2.23 -9.02 17.87
C GLN A 43 -1.96 -7.55 18.12
N GLY A 44 -0.68 -7.16 18.28
CA GLY A 44 -0.27 -5.75 18.39
C GLY A 44 -0.80 -4.95 17.21
N ILE A 45 -0.39 -5.29 15.98
CA ILE A 45 -0.77 -4.52 14.78
C ILE A 45 -2.28 -4.39 14.59
N HIS A 46 -3.11 -5.33 15.07
CA HIS A 46 -4.57 -5.25 14.99
C HIS A 46 -5.20 -4.43 16.12
N SER A 47 -4.69 -4.58 17.35
CA SER A 47 -5.20 -3.90 18.55
C SER A 47 -4.71 -2.46 18.71
N ASP A 48 -3.64 -2.08 18.01
CA ASP A 48 -3.04 -0.75 18.12
C ASP A 48 -3.95 0.41 17.72
N THR A 49 -3.66 1.56 18.32
CA THR A 49 -4.34 2.83 18.09
C THR A 49 -4.24 3.29 16.64
N TRP A 50 -5.32 3.86 16.16
CA TRP A 50 -5.37 4.51 14.85
C TRP A 50 -4.76 5.91 14.91
N ASP A 51 -4.27 6.37 13.77
CA ASP A 51 -3.73 7.73 13.57
C ASP A 51 -2.50 8.08 14.42
N THR A 52 -1.89 7.09 15.08
CA THR A 52 -0.66 7.21 15.86
C THR A 52 0.38 6.19 15.37
N PRO A 53 1.67 6.57 15.19
CA PRO A 53 2.70 5.63 14.79
C PRO A 53 2.94 4.55 15.85
N TYR A 54 2.94 3.29 15.42
CA TYR A 54 3.26 2.11 16.22
C TYR A 54 4.56 1.48 15.76
N ARG A 55 5.53 1.36 16.66
CA ARG A 55 6.85 0.79 16.36
C ARG A 55 6.79 -0.73 16.55
N ILE A 56 6.70 -1.48 15.45
CA ILE A 56 6.69 -2.96 15.46
C ILE A 56 8.08 -3.49 15.83
N THR A 57 9.12 -2.89 15.24
CA THR A 57 10.52 -3.21 15.52
C THR A 57 11.34 -1.93 15.50
N ASP A 58 12.63 -2.01 15.86
CA ASP A 58 13.56 -0.88 15.81
C ASP A 58 13.71 -0.25 14.42
N ARG A 59 13.25 -0.90 13.35
CA ARG A 59 13.33 -0.36 11.98
C ARG A 59 11.99 -0.40 11.24
N PHE A 60 10.90 -0.74 11.91
CA PHE A 60 9.59 -0.83 11.27
C PHE A 60 8.54 -0.10 12.10
N THR A 61 8.01 0.98 11.53
CA THR A 61 6.92 1.75 12.10
C THR A 61 5.67 1.61 11.22
N LEU A 62 4.55 1.25 11.82
CA LEU A 62 3.24 1.18 11.19
C LEU A 62 2.40 2.38 11.62
N LEU A 63 1.76 3.05 10.65
CA LEU A 63 0.74 4.06 10.91
C LEU A 63 -0.52 3.70 10.14
N LYS A 64 -1.60 3.40 10.86
CA LYS A 64 -2.89 3.06 10.28
C LYS A 64 -3.84 4.26 10.36
N HIS A 65 -4.53 4.58 9.27
CA HIS A 65 -5.58 5.59 9.24
C HIS A 65 -6.94 4.94 9.04
N ARG A 66 -7.89 5.23 9.94
CA ARG A 66 -9.25 4.68 9.85
C ARG A 66 -10.13 5.65 9.07
N CYS A 67 -10.03 5.60 7.74
CA CYS A 67 -10.76 6.51 6.87
C CYS A 67 -10.99 5.90 5.49
N ASP A 68 -11.92 6.49 4.75
CA ASP A 68 -12.02 6.26 3.31
C ASP A 68 -10.79 6.89 2.61
N LEU A 69 -10.22 6.18 1.62
CA LEU A 69 -9.17 6.75 0.78
C LEU A 69 -9.63 8.05 0.12
N LEU A 70 -10.90 8.16 -0.30
CA LEU A 70 -11.44 9.36 -0.94
C LEU A 70 -11.47 10.58 -0.02
N ASP A 71 -11.51 10.37 1.31
CA ASP A 71 -11.49 11.41 2.33
C ASP A 71 -10.08 11.65 2.92
N PHE A 72 -9.11 10.81 2.54
CA PHE A 72 -7.76 10.89 3.05
C PHE A 72 -7.08 12.20 2.64
N ASN A 73 -6.55 12.93 3.61
CA ASN A 73 -5.82 14.17 3.37
C ASN A 73 -4.30 13.92 3.27
N PRO A 74 -3.68 14.04 2.08
CA PRO A 74 -2.25 13.83 1.91
C PRO A 74 -1.39 14.99 2.42
N VAL A 75 -1.97 16.17 2.68
CA VAL A 75 -1.21 17.38 3.04
C VAL A 75 -0.38 17.17 4.30
N GLY A 76 0.89 17.59 4.23
CA GLY A 76 1.84 17.56 5.34
C GLY A 76 2.36 16.17 5.73
N LYS A 77 2.05 15.13 4.95
CA LYS A 77 2.53 13.77 5.20
C LYS A 77 3.88 13.52 4.51
N PRO A 78 4.74 12.67 5.10
CA PRO A 78 6.02 12.31 4.50
C PRO A 78 5.85 11.61 3.15
N PRO A 79 6.85 11.71 2.27
CA PRO A 79 6.80 11.11 0.94
C PRO A 79 6.78 9.57 1.01
N VAL A 80 6.21 8.97 -0.01
CA VAL A 80 6.01 7.53 -0.19
C VAL A 80 6.80 7.08 -1.41
N HIS A 81 7.64 6.07 -1.20
CA HIS A 81 8.48 5.47 -2.25
C HIS A 81 7.80 4.28 -2.93
N VAL A 82 6.90 3.59 -2.21
CA VAL A 82 6.20 2.41 -2.72
C VAL A 82 4.73 2.45 -2.27
N VAL A 83 3.83 2.26 -3.23
CA VAL A 83 2.39 2.14 -3.03
C VAL A 83 1.94 0.73 -3.40
N PHE A 84 1.41 0.01 -2.42
CA PHE A 84 0.68 -1.23 -2.64
C PHE A 84 -0.79 -0.89 -2.86
N TYR A 85 -1.23 -0.84 -4.11
CA TYR A 85 -2.60 -0.48 -4.46
C TYR A 85 -3.49 -1.72 -4.50
N ASP A 86 -3.98 -2.12 -3.33
CA ASP A 86 -4.73 -3.36 -3.11
C ASP A 86 -6.20 -3.09 -2.74
N ALA A 87 -6.92 -2.44 -3.65
CA ALA A 87 -8.36 -2.28 -3.55
C ALA A 87 -9.10 -3.52 -4.09
N PHE A 88 -10.36 -3.70 -3.70
CA PHE A 88 -11.23 -4.66 -4.37
C PHE A 88 -11.35 -4.35 -5.87
N SER A 89 -11.71 -5.38 -6.65
CA SER A 89 -11.66 -5.28 -8.11
C SER A 89 -12.42 -4.06 -8.66
N PRO A 90 -12.04 -3.53 -9.83
CA PRO A 90 -12.74 -2.39 -10.43
C PRO A 90 -14.25 -2.58 -10.68
N ALA A 91 -14.75 -3.82 -10.64
CA ALA A 91 -16.17 -4.11 -10.73
C ALA A 91 -16.86 -4.05 -9.36
N ALA A 92 -16.15 -4.42 -8.29
CA ALA A 92 -16.68 -4.46 -6.93
C ALA A 92 -16.60 -3.09 -6.24
N GLN A 93 -15.54 -2.32 -6.51
CA GLN A 93 -15.28 -1.04 -5.85
C GLN A 93 -14.78 0.01 -6.84
N PRO A 94 -15.58 0.37 -7.86
CA PRO A 94 -15.16 1.23 -8.98
C PRO A 94 -14.67 2.62 -8.56
N GLU A 95 -15.18 3.17 -7.46
CA GLU A 95 -14.84 4.50 -6.93
C GLU A 95 -13.35 4.63 -6.58
N LEU A 96 -12.70 3.53 -6.18
CA LEU A 96 -11.26 3.48 -5.94
C LEU A 96 -10.44 3.31 -7.22
N TRP A 97 -11.01 3.27 -8.42
CA TRP A 97 -10.23 3.17 -9.66
C TRP A 97 -10.37 4.42 -10.52
N THR A 98 -10.61 5.55 -9.85
CA THR A 98 -10.86 6.86 -10.43
C THR A 98 -9.67 7.80 -10.24
N GLU A 99 -9.65 8.88 -11.01
CA GLU A 99 -8.65 9.94 -10.83
C GLU A 99 -8.71 10.55 -9.42
N GLN A 100 -9.92 10.74 -8.89
CA GLN A 100 -10.15 11.29 -7.55
C GLN A 100 -9.43 10.46 -6.46
N ALA A 101 -9.46 9.13 -6.56
CA ALA A 101 -8.74 8.26 -5.64
C ALA A 101 -7.21 8.44 -5.77
N LEU A 102 -6.69 8.49 -6.99
CA LEU A 102 -5.26 8.68 -7.24
C LEU A 102 -4.76 10.07 -6.83
N GLN A 103 -5.59 11.12 -6.90
CA GLN A 103 -5.27 12.45 -6.40
C GLN A 103 -5.02 12.49 -4.88
N ARG A 104 -5.43 11.46 -4.13
CA ARG A 104 -5.10 11.30 -2.70
C ARG A 104 -3.73 10.67 -2.47
N ILE A 105 -3.13 10.09 -3.51
CA ILE A 105 -1.87 9.34 -3.45
C ILE A 105 -0.75 10.11 -4.16
N VAL A 106 -1.00 10.62 -5.36
CA VAL A 106 0.00 11.33 -6.18
C VAL A 106 0.76 12.41 -5.41
N PRO A 107 0.12 13.26 -4.58
CA PRO A 107 0.84 14.28 -3.81
C PRO A 107 1.83 13.74 -2.77
N LEU A 108 1.72 12.45 -2.40
CA LEU A 108 2.64 11.79 -1.47
C LEU A 108 3.84 11.17 -2.18
N LEU A 109 3.83 11.03 -3.49
CA LEU A 109 4.84 10.23 -4.19
C LEU A 109 6.18 10.94 -4.20
N ALA A 110 7.21 10.23 -3.75
CA ALA A 110 8.58 10.62 -4.03
C ALA A 110 8.86 10.51 -5.54
N PRO A 111 9.86 11.23 -6.07
CA PRO A 111 10.41 10.93 -7.39
C PRO A 111 10.73 9.44 -7.52
N GLU A 112 10.39 8.84 -8.66
CA GLU A 112 10.60 7.41 -8.95
C GLU A 112 9.81 6.46 -8.04
N ALA A 113 8.82 6.96 -7.30
CA ALA A 113 7.97 6.11 -6.47
C ALA A 113 7.24 5.06 -7.32
N VAL A 114 7.11 3.85 -6.78
CA VAL A 114 6.51 2.72 -7.47
C VAL A 114 5.11 2.46 -6.94
N LEU A 115 4.12 2.42 -7.83
CA LEU A 115 2.80 1.87 -7.54
C LEU A 115 2.69 0.48 -8.17
N THR A 116 2.27 -0.50 -7.38
CA THR A 116 2.00 -1.86 -7.86
C THR A 116 0.58 -2.29 -7.50
N THR A 117 -0.07 -3.00 -8.41
CA THR A 117 -1.41 -3.57 -8.20
C THR A 117 -1.58 -4.88 -8.95
N TYR A 118 -2.47 -5.72 -8.46
CA TYR A 118 -2.85 -6.93 -9.19
C TYR A 118 -3.73 -6.64 -10.41
N SER A 119 -4.36 -5.46 -10.50
CA SER A 119 -5.32 -5.11 -11.55
C SER A 119 -4.60 -4.56 -12.79
N CYS A 120 -4.80 -5.22 -13.94
CA CYS A 120 -4.24 -4.81 -15.23
C CYS A 120 -5.27 -4.15 -16.16
N LYS A 121 -6.35 -3.57 -15.61
CA LYS A 121 -7.43 -2.98 -16.42
C LYS A 121 -6.88 -1.81 -17.25
N GLY A 122 -7.12 -1.83 -18.57
CA GLY A 122 -6.56 -0.85 -19.50
C GLY A 122 -6.95 0.61 -19.18
N THR A 123 -8.13 0.83 -18.62
CA THR A 123 -8.56 2.18 -18.18
C THR A 123 -7.71 2.70 -17.03
N PHE A 124 -7.39 1.86 -16.05
CA PHE A 124 -6.56 2.25 -14.91
C PHE A 124 -5.11 2.50 -15.33
N ARG A 125 -4.58 1.69 -16.25
CA ARG A 125 -3.26 1.94 -16.86
C ARG A 125 -3.20 3.33 -17.50
N ARG A 126 -4.16 3.67 -18.37
CA ARG A 126 -4.19 4.98 -19.05
C ARG A 126 -4.33 6.14 -18.07
N LEU A 127 -5.09 5.94 -16.99
CA LEU A 127 -5.23 6.93 -15.93
C LEU A 127 -3.91 7.16 -15.18
N LEU A 128 -3.16 6.09 -14.88
CA LEU A 128 -1.81 6.23 -14.31
C LEU A 128 -0.89 6.98 -15.28
N GLU A 129 -0.91 6.63 -16.57
CA GLU A 129 -0.11 7.31 -17.60
C GLU A 129 -0.44 8.80 -17.70
N SER A 130 -1.72 9.18 -17.64
CA SER A 130 -2.13 10.59 -17.64
C SER A 130 -1.70 11.38 -16.39
N LEU A 131 -1.37 10.68 -15.30
CA LEU A 131 -0.90 11.27 -14.04
C LEU A 131 0.63 11.25 -13.92
N GLY A 132 1.36 10.97 -15.00
CA GLY A 132 2.83 11.02 -15.01
C GLY A 132 3.51 9.71 -14.62
N PHE A 133 2.80 8.58 -14.66
CA PHE A 133 3.44 7.29 -14.47
C PHE A 133 3.87 6.65 -15.79
N THR A 134 5.04 6.03 -15.78
CA THR A 134 5.41 5.02 -16.78
C THR A 134 4.92 3.66 -16.31
N THR A 135 4.13 2.96 -17.13
CA THR A 135 3.51 1.68 -16.73
C THR A 135 4.12 0.48 -17.45
N GLU A 136 4.19 -0.64 -16.75
CA GLU A 136 4.74 -1.89 -17.24
C GLU A 136 3.88 -3.06 -16.74
N ARG A 137 3.62 -4.02 -17.62
CA ARG A 137 2.98 -5.29 -17.25
C ARG A 137 4.05 -6.31 -16.91
N LEU A 138 3.97 -6.86 -15.72
CA LEU A 138 4.85 -7.94 -15.27
C LEU A 138 4.09 -9.27 -15.26
N PRO A 139 4.77 -10.42 -15.41
CA PRO A 139 4.17 -11.72 -15.17
C PRO A 139 3.53 -11.78 -13.78
N GLY A 140 2.28 -12.26 -13.70
CA GLY A 140 1.60 -12.37 -12.43
C GLY A 140 1.95 -13.66 -11.68
N PRO A 141 1.81 -13.69 -10.34
CA PRO A 141 2.03 -14.89 -9.56
C PRO A 141 0.88 -15.91 -9.73
N GLY A 142 1.24 -17.19 -9.79
CA GLY A 142 0.28 -18.30 -9.84
C GLY A 142 -0.61 -18.27 -11.08
N LYS A 143 -1.94 -18.18 -10.89
CA LYS A 143 -2.93 -18.17 -11.98
C LYS A 143 -3.13 -16.78 -12.61
N LYS A 144 -2.60 -15.70 -12.01
CA LYS A 144 -2.76 -14.34 -12.55
C LYS A 144 -1.81 -14.17 -13.73
N ARG A 145 -2.35 -13.83 -14.91
CA ARG A 145 -1.52 -13.66 -16.12
C ARG A 145 -0.54 -12.50 -16.01
N HIS A 146 -0.98 -11.38 -15.44
CA HIS A 146 -0.16 -10.18 -15.31
C HIS A 146 -0.48 -9.43 -14.02
N ILE A 147 0.49 -8.67 -13.52
CA ILE A 147 0.32 -7.57 -12.56
C ILE A 147 0.80 -6.27 -13.20
N LEU A 148 0.41 -5.13 -12.63
CA LEU A 148 0.79 -3.81 -13.13
C LEU A 148 1.79 -3.17 -12.17
N ARG A 149 2.93 -2.72 -12.73
CA ARG A 149 3.87 -1.82 -12.08
C ARG A 149 3.79 -0.46 -12.77
N ALA A 150 3.81 0.61 -11.99
CA ALA A 150 3.82 1.98 -12.47
C ALA A 150 4.89 2.76 -11.71
N VAL A 151 5.78 3.45 -12.41
CA VAL A 151 6.85 4.27 -11.82
C VAL A 151 6.48 5.74 -12.04
N PHE A 152 6.45 6.52 -10.96
CA PHE A 152 6.14 7.94 -11.01
C PHE A 152 7.34 8.70 -11.57
N THR A 153 7.28 8.97 -12.87
CA THR A 153 8.27 9.74 -13.61
C THR A 153 7.72 11.15 -13.76
N THR A 154 8.05 12.04 -12.82
CA THR A 154 7.69 13.46 -12.94
C THR A 154 8.08 13.95 -14.34
N PRO A 155 7.20 14.65 -15.09
CA PRO A 155 7.56 15.18 -16.38
C PRO A 155 8.82 16.06 -16.27
N GLN A 156 9.76 15.86 -17.18
CA GLN A 156 10.82 16.84 -17.42
C GLN A 156 10.15 18.17 -17.75
N ILE A 157 10.45 19.21 -16.97
CA ILE A 157 10.19 20.60 -17.36
C ILE A 157 11.08 20.90 -18.56
#